data_AF-A0A937EF61-F1
#
_entry.id   AF-A0A937EF61-F1
#
_cell.length_a   1.000
_cell.length_b   1.000
_cell.length_c   1.000
_cell.angle_alpha   90.00
_cell.angle_beta   90.00
_cell.angle_gamma   90.00
#
_symmetry.space_group_name_H-M   'P 1'
#
loop_
_entity.id
_entity.type
_entity.pdbx_description
1 polymer ?
#
loop_
_entity_poly.entity_id
_entity_poly.type
_entity_poly.pdbx_seq_one_letter_code
_entity_poly.pdbx_strand_id
1 'polypeptide(L)'
;MGIELELRVKRARRGKAARGDTVVRGTHEHQDALARALDGVRRGRLGQVDPYRDTRFTEQDAQVALAEVAALVRECTEPSHRAALLDLAELLEDCVATPGSCLWFIGD
;
A
#
# COMPACT_ATOMS: atom_id res chain seq x y z
N MET A 1 1.61 -16.64 -2.31
CA MET A 1 2.67 -15.62 -2.16
C MET A 1 1.92 -14.32 -2.06
N GLY A 2 1.85 -13.78 -0.86
CA GLY A 2 1.00 -12.63 -0.55
C GLY A 2 1.81 -11.35 -0.49
N ILE A 3 1.13 -10.21 -0.63
CA ILE A 3 1.70 -8.91 -0.26
C ILE A 3 1.06 -8.48 1.05
N GLU A 4 1.86 -8.28 2.09
CA GLU A 4 1.41 -7.63 3.32
C GLU A 4 1.51 -6.11 3.17
N LEU A 5 0.51 -5.38 3.68
CA LEU A 5 0.51 -3.92 3.69
C LEU A 5 0.60 -3.42 5.13
N GLU A 6 1.56 -2.53 5.39
CA GLU A 6 1.67 -1.79 6.64
C GLU A 6 1.71 -0.28 6.39
N LEU A 7 0.70 0.44 6.85
CA LEU A 7 0.76 1.89 6.99
C LEU A 7 1.65 2.23 8.19
N ARG A 8 2.78 2.90 7.94
CA ARG A 8 3.73 3.31 8.99
C ARG A 8 3.86 4.83 9.04
N VAL A 9 3.72 5.43 10.22
CA VAL A 9 3.88 6.87 10.42
C VAL A 9 5.22 7.21 11.04
N LYS A 10 5.96 8.16 10.45
CA LYS A 10 7.11 8.80 11.10
C LYS A 10 6.60 9.70 12.21
N ARG A 11 6.63 9.21 13.46
CA ARG A 11 6.46 10.07 14.64
C ARG A 11 7.52 11.17 14.62
N ALA A 12 7.12 12.41 14.38
CA ALA A 12 7.95 13.60 14.59
C ALA A 12 8.24 13.75 16.09
N ARG A 13 9.48 13.46 16.52
CA ARG A 13 9.84 13.37 17.94
C ARG A 13 10.56 14.61 18.46
N ARG A 14 9.88 15.34 19.34
CA ARG A 14 10.57 16.11 20.39
C ARG A 14 11.23 15.12 21.36
N GLY A 15 12.54 14.87 21.23
CA GLY A 15 13.36 14.25 22.28
C GLY A 15 14.27 13.08 21.85
N LYS A 16 15.36 12.88 22.60
CA LYS A 16 16.41 11.85 22.40
C LYS A 16 15.91 10.41 22.66
N ALA A 17 15.09 9.87 21.77
CA ALA A 17 14.88 8.43 21.62
C ALA A 17 14.38 8.11 20.19
N ALA A 18 15.30 7.87 19.26
CA ALA A 18 14.96 7.42 17.91
C ALA A 18 14.72 5.90 17.89
N ARG A 19 13.46 5.48 17.81
CA ARG A 19 13.06 4.08 17.59
C ARG A 19 11.79 3.99 16.75
N GLY A 20 11.94 3.62 15.48
CA GLY A 20 10.87 3.10 14.61
C GLY A 20 9.91 4.11 13.98
N ASP A 21 9.70 3.96 12.67
CA ASP A 21 8.40 4.26 12.06
C ASP A 21 7.34 3.40 12.80
N THR A 22 6.21 3.99 13.20
CA THR A 22 5.19 3.26 13.99
C THR A 22 4.13 2.70 13.06
N VAL A 23 3.89 1.38 13.10
CA VAL A 23 2.77 0.76 12.37
C VAL A 23 1.45 1.30 12.94
N VAL A 24 0.61 1.84 12.05
CA VAL A 24 -0.69 2.46 12.38
C VAL A 24 -1.84 1.56 11.96
N ARG A 25 -1.72 0.91 10.80
CA ARG A 25 -2.67 -0.09 10.30
C ARG A 25 -1.90 -1.12 9.47
N GLY A 26 -2.22 -2.40 9.62
CA GLY A 26 -1.74 -3.47 8.76
C GLY A 26 -2.91 -4.29 8.24
N THR A 27 -2.85 -4.77 7.00
CA THR A 27 -3.85 -5.67 6.43
C THR A 27 -3.20 -7.00 6.01
N HIS A 28 -3.56 -8.05 6.73
CA HIS A 28 -3.24 -9.45 6.39
C HIS A 28 -4.41 -10.13 5.67
N GLU A 29 -5.59 -9.52 5.63
CA GLU A 29 -6.69 -10.01 4.82
C GLU A 29 -6.43 -9.62 3.35
N HIS A 30 -6.70 -10.54 2.43
CA HIS A 30 -6.50 -10.39 0.99
C HIS A 30 -5.06 -10.35 0.43
N GLN A 31 -4.01 -10.72 1.19
CA GLN A 31 -2.60 -10.68 0.73
C GLN A 31 -2.34 -11.37 -0.64
N ASP A 32 -2.81 -12.60 -0.85
CA ASP A 32 -2.65 -13.35 -2.11
C ASP A 32 -3.53 -12.79 -3.25
N ALA A 33 -4.69 -12.21 -2.92
CA ALA A 33 -5.58 -11.58 -3.90
C ALA A 33 -4.99 -10.23 -4.38
N LEU A 34 -4.34 -9.49 -3.48
CA LEU A 34 -3.61 -8.27 -3.79
C LEU A 34 -2.39 -8.56 -4.68
N ALA A 35 -1.60 -9.59 -4.35
CA ALA A 35 -0.46 -10.03 -5.16
C ALA A 35 -0.88 -10.34 -6.60
N ARG A 36 -1.99 -11.06 -6.80
CA ARG A 36 -2.54 -11.37 -8.13
C ARG A 36 -3.14 -10.16 -8.85
N ALA A 37 -3.77 -9.25 -8.11
CA ALA A 37 -4.28 -8.00 -8.68
C ALA A 37 -3.12 -7.09 -9.18
N LEU A 38 -1.95 -7.13 -8.53
CA LEU A 38 -0.78 -6.33 -8.88
C LEU A 38 0.17 -7.01 -9.90
N ASP A 39 0.20 -8.34 -10.02
CA ASP A 39 1.04 -9.06 -11.01
C ASP A 39 0.78 -8.62 -12.47
N GLY A 40 -0.46 -8.27 -12.80
CA GLY A 40 -0.85 -7.71 -14.10
C GLY A 40 -0.44 -6.24 -14.31
N VAL A 41 -0.10 -5.50 -13.25
CA VAL A 41 0.14 -4.06 -13.29
C VAL A 41 1.60 -3.78 -13.63
N ARG A 42 1.89 -3.58 -14.91
CA ARG A 42 3.27 -3.37 -15.42
C ARG A 42 3.66 -1.91 -15.68
N ARG A 43 2.83 -0.96 -15.24
CA ARG A 43 3.02 0.48 -15.47
C ARG A 43 2.57 1.26 -14.24
N GLY A 44 3.04 2.50 -14.14
CA GLY A 44 2.68 3.38 -13.05
C GLY A 44 3.55 3.19 -11.80
N ARG A 45 3.05 3.67 -10.67
CA ARG A 45 3.69 3.47 -9.37
C ARG A 45 3.38 2.11 -8.78
N LEU A 46 2.16 1.60 -8.94
CA LEU A 46 1.77 0.25 -8.50
C LEU A 46 2.60 -0.84 -9.20
N GLY A 47 2.99 -0.65 -10.46
CA GLY A 47 3.90 -1.56 -11.17
C GLY A 47 5.36 -1.53 -10.70
N GLN A 48 5.67 -0.77 -9.65
CA GLN A 48 6.94 -0.85 -8.92
C GLN A 48 6.81 -1.68 -7.63
N VAL A 49 5.60 -2.08 -7.24
CA VAL A 49 5.39 -3.03 -6.13
C VAL A 49 5.82 -4.41 -6.61
N ASP A 50 6.89 -4.91 -6.03
CA ASP A 50 7.39 -6.25 -6.29
C ASP A 50 6.87 -7.19 -5.18
N PRO A 51 6.07 -8.23 -5.50
CA PRO A 51 5.54 -9.15 -4.50
C PRO A 51 6.61 -9.96 -3.75
N TYR A 52 7.86 -9.91 -4.20
CA TYR A 52 9.01 -10.57 -3.56
C TYR A 52 10.00 -9.58 -2.94
N ARG A 53 9.69 -8.27 -2.89
CA ARG A 53 10.57 -7.25 -2.29
C ARG A 53 9.81 -6.12 -1.59
N ASP A 54 10.28 -5.82 -0.38
CA ASP A 54 9.89 -4.64 0.39
C ASP A 54 9.92 -3.35 -0.45
N THR A 55 8.74 -2.80 -0.69
CA THR A 55 8.53 -1.58 -1.47
C THR A 55 7.90 -0.50 -0.57
N ARG A 56 8.53 0.68 -0.49
CA ARG A 56 8.04 1.80 0.35
C ARG A 56 7.45 2.91 -0.51
N PHE A 57 6.22 3.31 -0.24
CA PHE A 57 5.57 4.47 -0.82
C PHE A 57 5.51 5.62 0.21
N THR A 58 5.83 6.83 -0.23
CA THR A 58 5.58 8.08 0.50
C THR A 58 4.15 8.58 0.25
N GLU A 59 3.72 9.64 0.93
CA GLU A 59 2.45 10.34 0.67
C GLU A 59 2.25 10.68 -0.82
N GLN A 60 3.31 11.14 -1.51
CA GLN A 60 3.26 11.51 -2.92
C GLN A 60 3.11 10.27 -3.83
N ASP A 61 3.83 9.19 -3.50
CA ASP A 61 3.70 7.92 -4.21
C ASP A 61 2.31 7.31 -3.98
N ALA A 62 1.77 7.45 -2.76
CA ALA A 62 0.45 6.96 -2.39
C ALA A 62 -0.66 7.71 -3.13
N GLN A 63 -0.52 9.02 -3.33
CA GLN A 63 -1.47 9.81 -4.13
C GLN A 63 -1.50 9.37 -5.60
N VAL A 64 -0.33 9.06 -6.19
CA VAL A 64 -0.25 8.53 -7.56
C VAL A 64 -0.83 7.12 -7.63
N ALA A 65 -0.43 6.25 -6.69
CA ALA A 65 -0.93 4.89 -6.61
C ALA A 65 -2.45 4.83 -6.39
N LEU A 66 -3.04 5.73 -5.60
CA LEU A 66 -4.48 5.81 -5.37
C LEU A 66 -5.26 6.06 -6.67
N ALA A 67 -4.76 6.96 -7.52
CA ALA A 67 -5.36 7.20 -8.84
C ALA A 67 -5.28 5.97 -9.76
N GLU A 68 -4.18 5.21 -9.67
CA GLU A 68 -4.00 3.95 -10.40
C GLU A 68 -4.91 2.83 -9.85
N VAL A 69 -5.01 2.68 -8.52
CA VAL A 69 -5.94 1.74 -7.87
C VAL A 69 -7.39 2.06 -8.28
N ALA A 70 -7.79 3.33 -8.27
CA ALA A 70 -9.14 3.74 -8.67
C ALA A 70 -9.46 3.41 -10.14
N ALA A 71 -8.45 3.42 -11.04
CA ALA A 71 -8.60 2.92 -12.40
C ALA A 71 -8.74 1.39 -12.43
N LEU A 72 -7.83 0.67 -11.75
CA LEU A 72 -7.86 -0.79 -11.67
C LEU A 72 -9.17 -1.33 -11.08
N VAL A 73 -9.71 -0.72 -10.01
CA VAL A 73 -11.00 -1.07 -9.40
C VAL A 73 -12.17 -0.97 -10.39
N ARG A 74 -12.09 -0.08 -11.39
CA ARG A 74 -13.11 0.08 -12.44
C ARG A 74 -12.97 -0.93 -13.57
N GLU A 75 -11.75 -1.37 -13.87
CA GLU A 75 -11.46 -2.38 -14.90
C GLU A 75 -11.49 -3.82 -14.33
N CYS A 76 -11.41 -3.96 -13.01
CA CYS A 76 -11.42 -5.25 -12.32
C CYS A 76 -12.80 -5.89 -12.33
N THR A 77 -12.92 -7.03 -13.01
CA THR A 77 -14.13 -7.85 -13.10
C THR A 77 -14.24 -8.90 -12.01
N GLU A 78 -13.14 -9.22 -11.31
CA GLU A 78 -13.12 -10.26 -10.28
C GLU A 78 -13.39 -9.68 -8.89
N PRO A 79 -14.46 -10.10 -8.18
CA PRO A 79 -14.89 -9.46 -6.93
C PRO A 79 -13.87 -9.58 -5.79
N SER A 80 -13.11 -10.69 -5.73
CA SER A 80 -12.02 -10.92 -4.76
C SER A 80 -10.86 -9.96 -4.95
N HIS A 81 -10.41 -9.76 -6.20
CA HIS A 81 -9.38 -8.76 -6.52
C HIS A 81 -9.89 -7.34 -6.28
N ARG A 82 -11.16 -7.07 -6.59
CA ARG A 82 -11.76 -5.75 -6.36
C ARG A 82 -11.84 -5.40 -4.87
N ALA A 83 -12.15 -6.35 -3.99
CA ALA A 83 -12.10 -6.15 -2.54
C ALA A 83 -10.68 -5.80 -2.07
N ALA A 84 -9.68 -6.59 -2.47
CA ALA A 84 -8.27 -6.34 -2.15
C ALA A 84 -7.76 -4.96 -2.62
N LEU A 85 -8.20 -4.51 -3.80
CA LEU A 85 -7.89 -3.18 -4.33
C LEU A 85 -8.62 -2.05 -3.58
N LEU A 86 -9.82 -2.29 -3.03
CA LEU A 86 -10.52 -1.32 -2.19
C LEU A 86 -9.86 -1.17 -0.81
N ASP A 87 -9.45 -2.28 -0.17
CA ASP A 87 -8.66 -2.24 1.07
C ASP A 87 -7.35 -1.47 0.88
N LEU A 88 -6.66 -1.69 -0.26
CA LEU A 88 -5.47 -0.91 -0.62
C LEU A 88 -5.80 0.57 -0.85
N ALA A 89 -6.94 0.91 -1.48
CA ALA A 89 -7.36 2.29 -1.68
C ALA A 89 -7.56 3.02 -0.34
N GLU A 90 -8.27 2.40 0.62
CA GLU A 90 -8.48 2.98 1.96
C GLU A 90 -7.14 3.23 2.69
N LEU A 91 -6.19 2.29 2.61
CA LEU A 91 -4.84 2.45 3.17
C LEU A 91 -4.04 3.57 2.50
N LEU A 92 -4.17 3.74 1.19
CA LEU A 92 -3.53 4.82 0.44
C LEU A 92 -4.16 6.18 0.77
N GLU A 93 -5.49 6.25 0.96
CA GLU A 93 -6.19 7.45 1.43
C GLU A 93 -5.76 7.85 2.84
N ASP A 94 -5.72 6.90 3.80
CA ASP A 94 -5.17 7.11 5.15
C ASP A 94 -3.71 7.60 5.09
N CYS A 95 -2.91 7.10 4.14
CA CYS A 95 -1.52 7.54 3.91
C CYS A 95 -1.45 8.99 3.39
N VAL A 96 -2.24 9.34 2.37
CA VAL A 96 -2.29 10.71 1.81
C VAL A 96 -2.85 11.72 2.82
N ALA A 97 -3.82 11.31 3.64
CA ALA A 97 -4.40 12.15 4.69
C ALA A 97 -3.47 12.35 5.90
N THR A 98 -2.46 11.48 6.09
CA THR A 98 -1.57 11.51 7.26
C THR A 98 -0.17 12.03 6.87
N PRO A 99 0.14 13.32 7.12
CA PRO A 99 1.43 13.89 6.76
C PRO A 99 2.59 13.25 7.54
N GLY A 100 3.67 12.90 6.84
CA GLY A 100 4.79 12.12 7.37
C GLY A 100 4.55 10.61 7.44
N SER A 101 3.51 10.09 6.80
CA SER A 101 3.27 8.65 6.69
C SER A 101 3.96 8.02 5.48
N CYS A 102 4.15 6.70 5.52
CA CYS A 102 4.59 5.90 4.39
C CYS A 102 3.91 4.52 4.44
N LEU A 103 3.35 4.08 3.33
CA LEU A 103 2.88 2.71 3.16
C LEU A 103 4.08 1.80 2.84
N TRP A 104 4.15 0.64 3.48
CA TRP A 104 5.10 -0.43 3.18
C TRP A 104 4.33 -1.61 2.60
N PHE A 105 4.77 -2.06 1.43
CA PHE A 105 4.40 -3.33 0.83
C PHE A 105 5.53 -4.30 1.19
N ILE A 106 5.22 -5.35 1.95
CA ILE A 106 6.17 -6.39 2.34
C ILE A 106 5.84 -7.62 1.49
N GLY A 107 6.86 -8.12 0.77
CA GLY A 107 6.76 -9.33 -0.04
C GLY A 107 7.13 -10.58 0.74
N ASP A 108 6.70 -11.74 0.22
CA ASP A 108 6.94 -13.09 0.75
C ASP A 108 7.98 -13.86 -0.09
#